data_AF-A0A420P2X4-F1
#
_entry.id   AF-A0A420P2X4-F1
#
_cell.length_a   1.000
_cell.length_b   1.000
_cell.length_c   1.000
_cell.angle_alpha   90.00
_cell.angle_beta   90.00
_cell.angle_gamma   90.00
#
_symmetry.space_group_name_H-M   'P 1'
#
loop_
_entity.id
_entity.type
_entity.pdbx_description
1 polymer ?
#
loop_
_entity_poly.entity_id
_entity_poly.type
_entity_poly.pdbx_seq_one_letter_code
_entity_poly.pdbx_strand_id
1 'polypeptide(L)'
;MTHEFLQPFHQATLEQQMERASIDQVLENMDILFLQFENAKVKYAGNARMVHSIYMGWWVLSKYYEESDRNPIYATALLLHPEKRRRYLDRHRAEGWRRTAIAGARQHWAKYKDRPLPSESATRLNDNERREVTSYERIKQSMSVLD
;
A
#
# COMPACT_ATOMS: atom_id res chain seq x y z
N MET A 1 12.66 23.72 2.08
CA MET A 1 13.28 22.95 0.97
C MET A 1 13.41 21.48 1.33
N THR A 2 14.36 21.07 2.19
CA THR A 2 14.53 19.66 2.58
C THR A 2 13.33 19.12 3.36
N HIS A 3 12.81 19.89 4.33
CA HIS A 3 11.61 19.53 5.08
C HIS A 3 10.40 19.27 4.16
N GLU A 4 10.18 20.15 3.18
CA GLU A 4 9.10 20.01 2.21
C GLU A 4 9.29 18.78 1.30
N PHE A 5 10.52 18.52 0.86
CA PHE A 5 10.85 17.34 0.08
C PHE A 5 10.60 16.04 0.87
N LEU A 6 10.95 16.02 2.16
CA LEU A 6 10.87 14.84 3.02
C LEU A 6 9.48 14.61 3.63
N GLN A 7 8.55 15.55 3.51
CA GLN A 7 7.22 15.42 4.12
C GLN A 7 6.48 14.14 3.69
N PRO A 8 6.45 13.73 2.40
CA PRO A 8 5.81 12.48 2.00
C PRO A 8 6.49 11.24 2.59
N PHE A 9 7.81 11.27 2.83
CA PHE A 9 8.54 10.17 3.47
C PHE A 9 8.14 10.01 4.93
N HIS A 10 8.00 11.14 5.64
CA HIS A 10 7.49 11.13 7.01
C HIS A 10 6.08 10.53 7.05
N GLN A 11 5.18 10.96 6.17
CA GLN A 11 3.81 10.44 6.12
C GLN A 11 3.77 8.93 5.80
N ALA A 12 4.50 8.49 4.76
CA ALA A 12 4.59 7.08 4.40
C ALA A 12 5.15 6.22 5.55
N THR A 13 6.12 6.75 6.31
CA THR A 13 6.66 6.08 7.50
C THR A 13 5.61 5.95 8.60
N LEU A 14 4.82 7.01 8.83
CA LEU A 14 3.75 6.99 9.83
C LEU A 14 2.62 6.00 9.48
N GLU A 15 2.34 5.78 8.20
CA GLU A 15 1.33 4.83 7.73
C GLU A 15 1.81 3.38 7.81
N GLN A 16 3.12 3.16 7.66
CA GLN A 16 3.74 1.82 7.68
C GLN A 16 4.25 1.37 9.05
N GLN A 17 3.91 2.08 10.12
CA GLN A 17 4.26 1.70 11.49
C GLN A 17 3.07 1.12 12.26
N MET A 18 3.37 0.23 13.21
CA MET A 18 2.42 -0.35 14.16
C MET A 18 1.30 -1.15 13.48
N GLU A 19 0.10 -1.13 14.07
CA GLU A 19 -1.06 -1.96 13.68
C GLU A 19 -1.63 -1.62 12.30
N ARG A 20 -1.35 -0.43 11.76
CA ARG A 20 -1.89 0.02 10.48
C ARG A 20 -1.06 -0.42 9.27
N ALA A 21 0.13 -0.95 9.52
CA ALA A 21 1.04 -1.39 8.47
C ALA A 21 0.50 -2.64 7.78
N SER A 22 0.19 -2.52 6.48
CA SER A 22 -0.25 -3.66 5.67
C SER A 22 0.55 -3.79 4.38
N ILE A 23 0.77 -5.04 3.95
CA ILE A 23 1.55 -5.37 2.75
C ILE A 23 0.93 -4.76 1.49
N ASP A 24 -0.39 -4.61 1.43
CA ASP A 24 -1.08 -4.03 0.26
C ASP A 24 -0.80 -2.53 0.07
N GLN A 25 -0.27 -1.84 1.09
CA GLN A 25 0.07 -0.42 1.03
C GLN A 25 1.51 -0.19 0.55
N VAL A 26 2.36 -1.23 0.52
CA VAL A 26 3.80 -1.07 0.24
C VAL A 26 4.04 -0.50 -1.15
N LEU A 27 3.47 -1.13 -2.19
CA LEU A 27 3.66 -0.69 -3.57
C LEU A 27 3.06 0.70 -3.84
N GLU A 28 1.96 1.02 -3.17
CA GLU A 28 1.34 2.34 -3.26
C GLU A 28 2.20 3.44 -2.65
N ASN A 29 2.73 3.20 -1.46
CA ASN A 29 3.67 4.13 -0.84
C ASN A 29 4.93 4.31 -1.69
N MET A 30 5.47 3.24 -2.28
CA MET A 30 6.61 3.36 -3.19
C MET A 30 6.28 4.21 -4.41
N ASP A 31 5.09 4.05 -5.00
CA ASP A 31 4.64 4.87 -6.13
C ASP A 31 4.50 6.35 -5.75
N ILE A 32 3.97 6.65 -4.57
CA ILE A 32 3.87 8.02 -4.03
C ILE A 32 5.27 8.64 -3.89
N LEU A 33 6.22 7.92 -3.31
CA LEU A 33 7.59 8.39 -3.11
C LEU A 33 8.33 8.57 -4.45
N PHE A 34 8.09 7.70 -5.43
CA PHE A 34 8.62 7.86 -6.78
C PHE A 34 8.13 9.13 -7.45
N LEU A 35 6.82 9.39 -7.39
CA LEU A 35 6.23 10.60 -7.94
C LEU A 35 6.81 11.85 -7.25
N GLN A 36 7.04 11.79 -5.93
CA GLN A 36 7.70 12.87 -5.20
C GLN A 36 9.12 13.13 -5.72
N PHE A 37 9.92 12.09 -5.97
CA PHE A 37 11.25 12.27 -6.57
C PHE A 37 11.17 12.88 -7.98
N GLU A 38 10.27 12.41 -8.85
CA GLU A 38 10.13 12.95 -10.21
C GLU A 38 9.72 14.43 -10.18
N ASN A 39 8.74 14.79 -9.36
CA ASN A 39 8.34 16.19 -9.17
C ASN A 39 9.49 17.04 -8.61
N ALA A 40 10.28 16.47 -7.69
CA ALA A 40 11.43 17.15 -7.09
C ALA A 40 12.57 17.41 -8.09
N LYS A 41 12.80 16.52 -9.06
CA LYS A 41 13.79 16.74 -10.14
C LYS A 41 13.47 18.01 -10.92
N VAL A 42 12.19 18.24 -11.24
CA VAL A 42 11.74 19.45 -11.95
C VAL A 42 11.82 20.66 -11.02
N LYS A 43 11.26 20.57 -9.81
CA LYS A 43 11.16 21.70 -8.87
C LYS A 43 12.53 22.24 -8.46
N TYR A 44 13.51 21.37 -8.25
CA TYR A 44 14.83 21.74 -7.73
C TYR A 44 15.94 21.72 -8.79
N ALA A 45 15.60 21.72 -10.08
CA ALA A 45 16.57 21.64 -11.18
C ALA A 45 17.71 22.68 -11.09
N GLY A 46 17.41 23.89 -10.57
CA GLY A 46 18.40 24.94 -10.36
C GLY A 46 19.28 24.81 -9.10
N ASN A 47 19.06 23.79 -8.27
CA ASN A 47 19.79 23.58 -7.02
C ASN A 47 20.66 22.32 -7.10
N ALA A 48 21.93 22.49 -7.48
CA ALA A 48 22.88 21.40 -7.70
C ALA A 48 23.00 20.43 -6.50
N ARG A 49 22.94 20.94 -5.26
CA ARG A 49 23.01 20.11 -4.05
C ARG A 49 21.78 19.21 -3.91
N MET A 50 20.59 19.76 -4.09
CA MET A 50 19.35 18.99 -4.02
C MET A 50 19.25 17.97 -5.15
N VAL A 51 19.63 18.36 -6.37
CA VAL A 51 19.57 17.49 -7.56
C VAL A 51 20.34 16.19 -7.33
N HIS A 52 21.57 16.27 -6.82
CA HIS A 52 22.35 15.06 -6.55
C HIS A 52 21.68 14.14 -5.53
N SER A 53 21.18 14.69 -4.41
CA SER A 53 20.47 13.91 -3.40
C SER A 53 19.17 13.28 -3.92
N ILE A 54 18.42 13.99 -4.76
CA ILE A 54 17.18 13.49 -5.39
C ILE A 54 17.50 12.31 -6.32
N TYR A 55 18.53 12.43 -7.16
CA TYR A 55 18.93 11.32 -8.04
C TYR A 55 19.39 10.09 -7.27
N MET A 56 20.18 10.27 -6.21
CA MET A 56 20.63 9.15 -5.38
C MET A 56 19.47 8.50 -4.64
N GLY A 57 18.57 9.28 -4.05
CA GLY A 57 17.39 8.73 -3.37
C GLY A 57 16.46 7.99 -4.33
N TRP A 58 16.23 8.54 -5.52
CA TRP A 58 15.44 7.87 -6.57
C TRP A 58 16.07 6.54 -7.00
N TRP A 59 17.40 6.52 -7.18
CA TRP A 59 18.12 5.31 -7.56
C TRP A 59 18.07 4.24 -6.47
N VAL A 60 18.17 4.63 -5.19
CA VAL A 60 17.99 3.68 -4.08
C VAL A 60 16.57 3.12 -4.07
N LEU A 61 15.54 3.95 -4.25
CA LEU A 61 14.15 3.50 -4.29
C LEU A 61 13.88 2.54 -5.46
N SER A 62 14.52 2.73 -6.61
CA SER A 62 14.39 1.81 -7.75
C SER A 62 14.95 0.43 -7.47
N LYS A 63 15.98 0.29 -6.64
CA LYS A 63 16.47 -1.02 -6.20
C LYS A 63 15.47 -1.78 -5.35
N TYR A 64 14.80 -1.10 -4.43
CA TYR A 64 13.74 -1.75 -3.66
C TYR A 64 12.55 -2.13 -4.53
N TYR A 65 12.26 -1.34 -5.56
CA TYR A 65 11.15 -1.62 -6.47
C TYR A 65 11.43 -2.85 -7.35
N GLU A 66 12.63 -2.92 -7.92
CA GLU A 66 13.14 -4.09 -8.65
C GLU A 66 13.08 -5.36 -7.78
N GLU A 67 13.39 -5.26 -6.48
CA GLU A 67 13.30 -6.39 -5.56
C GLU A 67 11.84 -6.76 -5.23
N SER A 68 10.95 -5.78 -5.07
CA SER A 68 9.53 -6.03 -4.84
C SER A 68 8.87 -6.78 -6.01
N ASP A 69 9.35 -6.55 -7.23
CA ASP A 69 8.87 -7.23 -8.44
C ASP A 69 9.24 -8.71 -8.49
N ARG A 70 10.31 -9.12 -7.80
CA ARG A 70 10.74 -10.53 -7.72
C ARG A 70 9.80 -11.35 -6.86
N ASN A 71 9.12 -10.71 -5.90
CA ASN A 71 8.22 -11.39 -4.99
C ASN A 71 6.75 -11.08 -5.31
N PRO A 72 5.98 -12.05 -5.85
CA PRO A 72 4.59 -11.80 -6.21
C PRO A 72 3.67 -11.52 -5.03
N ILE A 73 4.13 -11.66 -3.77
CA ILE A 73 3.32 -11.37 -2.57
C ILE A 73 2.80 -9.93 -2.58
N TYR A 74 3.63 -8.94 -2.95
CA TYR A 74 3.21 -7.54 -2.99
C TYR A 74 2.10 -7.29 -4.02
N ALA A 75 2.26 -7.86 -5.22
CA ALA A 75 1.21 -7.82 -6.25
C ALA A 75 -0.05 -8.60 -5.83
N THR A 76 0.11 -9.72 -5.13
CA THR A 76 -1.00 -10.54 -4.63
C THR A 76 -1.81 -9.77 -3.60
N ALA A 77 -1.15 -9.06 -2.67
CA ALA A 77 -1.82 -8.24 -1.67
C ALA A 77 -2.70 -7.15 -2.32
N LEU A 78 -2.19 -6.45 -3.34
CA LEU A 78 -2.98 -5.49 -4.13
C LEU A 78 -4.18 -6.13 -4.83
N LEU A 79 -3.99 -7.32 -5.41
CA LEU A 79 -5.05 -8.05 -6.11
C LEU A 79 -6.16 -8.54 -5.17
N LEU A 80 -5.81 -8.89 -3.94
CA LEU A 80 -6.76 -9.31 -2.90
C LEU A 80 -7.44 -8.13 -2.19
N HIS A 81 -6.85 -6.93 -2.24
CA HIS A 81 -7.43 -5.75 -1.60
C HIS A 81 -8.73 -5.33 -2.30
N PRO A 82 -9.87 -5.23 -1.59
CA PRO A 82 -11.20 -5.08 -2.17
C PRO A 82 -11.38 -3.79 -2.97
N GLU A 83 -10.68 -2.71 -2.63
CA GLU A 83 -10.79 -1.42 -3.31
C GLU A 83 -9.83 -1.27 -4.50
N LYS A 84 -8.70 -1.99 -4.49
CA LYS A 84 -7.60 -1.83 -5.47
C LYS A 84 -7.77 -2.83 -6.61
N ARG A 85 -7.74 -4.12 -6.26
CA ARG A 85 -7.85 -5.28 -7.18
C ARG A 85 -6.98 -5.07 -8.43
N ARG A 86 -7.44 -5.59 -9.57
CA ARG A 86 -6.79 -5.42 -10.88
C ARG A 86 -6.76 -3.96 -11.36
N ARG A 87 -7.77 -3.16 -11.01
CA ARG A 87 -7.91 -1.77 -11.48
C ARG A 87 -6.70 -0.91 -11.11
N TYR A 88 -6.13 -1.14 -9.93
CA TYR A 88 -4.90 -0.46 -9.50
C TYR A 88 -3.74 -0.76 -10.45
N LEU A 89 -3.50 -2.03 -10.76
CA LEU A 89 -2.43 -2.44 -11.67
C LEU A 89 -2.62 -1.83 -13.07
N ASP A 90 -3.85 -1.87 -13.59
CA ASP A 90 -4.17 -1.37 -14.93
C ASP A 90 -3.87 0.14 -15.08
N ARG A 91 -4.01 0.92 -14.00
CA ARG A 91 -3.76 2.37 -14.00
C ARG A 91 -2.29 2.74 -13.79
N HIS A 92 -1.55 1.97 -12.97
CA HIS A 92 -0.24 2.38 -12.46
C HIS A 92 0.94 1.54 -12.98
N ARG A 93 0.70 0.48 -13.76
CA ARG A 93 1.75 -0.47 -14.18
C ARG A 93 1.72 -0.77 -15.68
N ALA A 94 2.89 -1.03 -16.27
CA ALA A 94 3.01 -1.44 -17.66
C ALA A 94 2.46 -2.86 -17.90
N GLU A 95 1.96 -3.12 -19.11
CA GLU A 95 1.28 -4.38 -19.44
C GLU A 95 2.14 -5.63 -19.22
N GLY A 96 3.42 -5.59 -19.62
CA GLY A 96 4.33 -6.71 -19.42
C GLY A 96 4.48 -7.10 -17.94
N TRP A 97 4.61 -6.10 -17.07
CA TRP A 97 4.67 -6.32 -15.62
C TRP A 97 3.37 -6.90 -15.07
N ARG A 98 2.21 -6.36 -15.48
CA ARG A 98 0.90 -6.82 -15.00
C ARG A 98 0.68 -8.30 -15.27
N ARG A 99 1.10 -8.78 -16.45
CA ARG A 99 0.99 -10.20 -16.83
C ARG A 99 1.79 -11.10 -15.88
N THR A 100 3.05 -10.74 -15.61
CA THR A 100 3.93 -11.49 -14.71
C THR A 100 3.40 -11.47 -13.27
N ALA A 101 2.97 -10.30 -12.79
CA ALA A 101 2.42 -10.12 -11.46
C ALA A 101 1.15 -10.97 -11.23
N ILE A 102 0.21 -10.96 -12.18
CA ILE A 102 -1.02 -11.76 -12.10
C ILE A 102 -0.71 -13.26 -12.17
N ALA A 103 0.24 -13.67 -13.01
CA ALA A 103 0.66 -15.06 -13.11
C ALA A 103 1.28 -15.55 -11.78
N GLY A 104 2.18 -14.76 -11.20
CA GLY A 104 2.78 -15.03 -9.89
C GLY A 104 1.74 -15.13 -8.78
N ALA A 105 0.78 -14.18 -8.74
CA ALA A 105 -0.31 -14.22 -7.76
C ALA A 105 -1.18 -15.47 -7.89
N ARG A 106 -1.50 -15.90 -9.12
CA ARG A 106 -2.24 -17.15 -9.36
C ARG A 106 -1.47 -18.39 -8.92
N GLN A 107 -0.15 -18.42 -9.15
CA GLN A 107 0.70 -19.51 -8.68
C GLN A 107 0.73 -19.58 -7.15
N HIS A 108 0.78 -18.43 -6.47
CA HIS A 108 0.65 -18.38 -5.01
C HIS A 108 -0.71 -18.88 -4.56
N TRP A 109 -1.80 -18.33 -5.10
CA TRP A 109 -3.17 -18.78 -4.79
C TRP A 109 -3.35 -20.30 -4.92
N ALA A 110 -2.83 -20.91 -5.98
CA ALA A 110 -2.93 -22.34 -6.22
C ALA A 110 -2.34 -23.21 -5.08
N LYS A 111 -1.36 -22.70 -4.31
CA LYS A 111 -0.75 -23.40 -3.16
C LYS A 111 -1.61 -23.38 -1.90
N TYR A 112 -2.59 -22.47 -1.82
CA TYR A 112 -3.37 -22.23 -0.60
C TYR A 112 -4.88 -22.45 -0.79
N LYS A 113 -5.39 -22.45 -2.02
CA LYS A 113 -6.84 -22.54 -2.31
C LYS A 113 -7.54 -23.76 -1.71
N ASP A 114 -6.85 -24.89 -1.57
CA ASP A 114 -7.42 -26.14 -1.07
C ASP A 114 -7.08 -26.40 0.40
N ARG A 115 -6.41 -25.44 1.07
CA ARG A 115 -6.06 -25.61 2.49
C ARG A 115 -7.32 -25.49 3.33
N PRO A 116 -7.56 -26.43 4.27
CA PRO A 116 -8.69 -26.33 5.17
C PRO A 116 -8.54 -25.08 6.03
N LEU A 117 -9.61 -24.29 6.13
CA LEU A 117 -9.67 -23.18 7.08
C LEU A 117 -9.71 -23.78 8.50
N PRO A 118 -8.84 -23.32 9.43
CA PRO A 118 -8.96 -23.72 10.82
C PRO A 118 -10.37 -23.42 11.33
N SER A 119 -11.02 -24.36 12.01
CA SER A 119 -12.41 -24.22 12.46
C SER A 119 -12.66 -22.97 13.29
N GLU A 120 -11.66 -22.47 14.02
CA GLU A 120 -11.71 -21.23 14.79
C GLU A 120 -11.89 -19.96 13.93
N SER A 121 -11.47 -20.00 12.66
CA SER A 121 -11.59 -18.86 11.73
C SER A 121 -13.04 -18.66 11.26
N ALA A 122 -13.79 -19.77 11.14
CA ALA A 122 -15.20 -19.74 10.80
C ALA A 122 -16.07 -19.21 11.96
N THR A 123 -15.64 -19.46 13.21
CA THR A 123 -16.32 -18.92 14.39
C THR A 123 -16.17 -17.39 14.46
N ARG A 124 -14.97 -16.84 14.19
CA ARG A 124 -14.73 -15.39 14.25
C ARG A 124 -15.37 -14.56 13.14
N LEU A 125 -15.72 -15.16 12.01
CA LEU A 125 -16.50 -14.48 10.95
C LEU A 125 -18.00 -14.45 11.25
N ASN A 126 -18.48 -15.40 12.08
CA ASN A 126 -19.87 -15.46 12.55
C ASN A 126 -20.08 -14.69 13.86
N ASP A 127 -19.03 -14.59 14.67
CA ASP A 127 -18.93 -13.59 15.73
C ASP A 127 -18.54 -12.25 15.08
N ASN A 128 -19.52 -11.62 14.41
CA ASN A 128 -19.68 -10.20 14.63
C ASN A 128 -19.68 -10.03 16.14
N GLU A 129 -18.54 -9.67 16.72
CA GLU A 129 -18.50 -9.15 18.08
C GLU A 129 -19.66 -8.16 18.11
N ARG A 130 -20.68 -8.49 18.90
CA ARG A 130 -21.56 -7.49 19.46
C ARG A 130 -20.63 -6.63 20.30
N ARG A 131 -19.86 -5.75 19.65
CA ARG A 131 -19.17 -4.66 20.30
C ARG A 131 -20.29 -3.94 20.99
N GLU A 132 -20.33 -4.07 22.31
CA GLU A 132 -21.21 -3.24 23.12
C GLU A 132 -20.88 -1.81 22.73
N VAL A 133 -21.83 -1.17 22.04
CA VAL A 133 -21.69 0.20 21.55
C VAL A 133 -21.24 1.03 22.74
N THR A 134 -20.04 1.59 22.65
CA THR A 134 -19.44 2.32 23.76
C THR A 134 -20.34 3.50 24.12
N SER A 135 -20.28 3.97 25.38
CA SER A 135 -21.07 5.14 25.80
C SER A 135 -20.86 6.34 24.86
N TYR A 136 -19.64 6.49 24.35
CA TYR A 136 -19.26 7.52 23.38
C TYR A 136 -19.96 7.38 22.02
N GLU A 137 -20.07 6.17 21.48
CA GLU A 137 -20.71 5.93 20.17
C GLU A 137 -22.24 6.12 20.23
N ARG A 138 -22.87 5.74 21.35
CA ARG A 138 -24.30 6.00 21.62
C ARG A 138 -24.61 7.49 21.63
N ILE A 139 -23.76 8.29 22.30
CA ILE A 139 -23.90 9.75 22.33
C ILE A 139 -23.70 10.32 20.93
N LYS A 140 -22.70 9.84 20.17
CA LYS A 140 -22.43 10.31 18.80
C LYS A 140 -23.58 10.02 17.83
N GLN A 141 -24.22 8.86 17.92
CA GLN A 141 -25.40 8.52 17.11
C GLN A 141 -26.62 9.36 17.46
N SER A 142 -26.86 9.64 18.75
CA SER A 142 -27.98 10.51 19.20
C SER A 142 -27.83 11.97 18.78
N MET A 143 -26.62 12.40 18.43
CA MET A 143 -26.33 13.75 17.93
C MET A 143 -26.27 13.82 16.40
N SER A 144 -26.48 12.72 15.69
CA SER A 144 -26.55 12.70 14.23
C SER A 144 -27.92 13.18 13.76
N VAL A 145 -27.97 14.22 12.93
CA VAL A 145 -29.21 14.78 12.34
C VAL A 145 -29.36 14.35 10.87
N LEU A 146 -28.93 13.13 10.56
CA LEU A 146 -29.10 12.54 9.23
C LEU A 146 -29.90 11.25 9.42
N ASP A 147 -31.11 11.24 8.87
CA ASP A 147 -32.00 10.08 8.75
C ASP A 147 -31.36 8.96 7.92
#